data_AF-A0AAW8AQJ0-F1
#
_entry.id   AF-A0AAW8AQJ0-F1
#
_cell.length_a   1.000
_cell.length_b   1.000
_cell.length_c   1.000
_cell.angle_alpha   90.00
_cell.angle_beta   90.00
_cell.angle_gamma   90.00
#
_symmetry.space_group_name_H-M   'P 1'
#
loop_
_entity.id
_entity.type
_entity.pdbx_description
1 polymer ?
#
loop_
_entity_poly.entity_id
_entity_poly.type
_entity_poly.pdbx_seq_one_letter_code
_entity_poly.pdbx_strand_id
1 'polypeptide(L)'
;PLRARFGISSHMEYYQERDLEEIVKRTADIFEVEVIDNAALEIALRSRGTPRIANRLLKRVRDFAQIMGDGRVDKAITDKA
;
A
#
# COMPACT_ATOMS: atom_id res chain seq x y z
N PRO A 1 33.16 -2.79 -14.82
CA PRO A 1 33.18 -4.27 -14.97
C PRO A 1 31.79 -4.90 -15.11
N LEU A 2 30.82 -4.62 -14.22
CA LEU A 2 29.48 -5.25 -14.25
C LEU A 2 28.61 -4.77 -15.43
N ARG A 3 28.59 -3.47 -15.74
CA ARG A 3 27.85 -2.92 -16.90
C ARG A 3 28.26 -3.56 -18.23
N ALA A 4 29.56 -3.84 -18.41
CA ALA A 4 30.09 -4.51 -19.60
C ALA A 4 29.79 -6.02 -19.65
N ARG A 5 29.44 -6.65 -18.52
CA ARG A 5 29.10 -8.08 -18.43
C ARG A 5 27.62 -8.36 -18.63
N PHE A 6 26.74 -7.46 -18.19
CA PHE A 6 25.30 -7.69 -18.21
C PHE A 6 24.58 -6.98 -19.36
N GLY A 7 25.09 -5.86 -19.87
CA GLY A 7 24.55 -5.18 -21.06
C GLY A 7 23.12 -4.63 -20.97
N ILE A 8 22.35 -4.99 -19.94
CA ILE A 8 20.96 -4.60 -19.75
C ILE A 8 20.90 -3.30 -18.94
N SER A 9 20.21 -2.31 -19.50
CA SER A 9 19.87 -1.04 -18.84
C SER A 9 18.35 -0.96 -18.74
N SER A 10 17.79 -1.37 -17.60
CA SER A 10 16.36 -1.29 -17.34
C SER A 10 16.07 -0.16 -16.36
N HIS A 11 15.11 0.68 -16.70
CA HIS A 11 14.58 1.69 -15.80
C HIS A 11 13.46 1.06 -14.98
N MET A 12 13.43 1.33 -13.67
CA MET A 12 12.26 0.98 -12.87
C MET A 12 11.13 1.94 -13.21
N GLU A 13 10.00 1.36 -13.62
CA GLU A 13 8.75 2.10 -13.77
C GLU A 13 8.03 2.18 -12.42
N TYR A 14 7.18 3.20 -12.27
CA TYR A 14 6.27 3.27 -11.13
C TYR A 14 5.20 2.20 -11.24
N TYR A 15 4.74 1.72 -10.08
CA TYR A 15 3.60 0.81 -10.02
C TYR A 15 2.33 1.54 -10.42
N GLN A 16 1.43 0.83 -11.10
CA GLN A 16 0.10 1.34 -11.38
C GLN A 16 -0.74 1.32 -10.10
N GLU A 17 -1.80 2.11 -10.07
CA GLU A 17 -2.71 2.21 -8.92
C GLU A 17 -3.30 0.83 -8.55
N ARG A 18 -3.64 0.03 -9.57
CA ARG A 18 -4.16 -1.32 -9.40
C ARG A 18 -3.14 -2.27 -8.76
N ASP A 19 -1.88 -2.20 -9.17
CA ASP A 19 -0.82 -3.03 -8.58
C ASP A 19 -0.60 -2.64 -7.11
N LEU A 20 -0.65 -1.34 -6.81
CA LEU A 20 -0.54 -0.82 -5.45
C LEU A 20 -1.73 -1.25 -4.59
N GLU A 21 -2.95 -1.25 -5.13
CA GLU A 21 -4.14 -1.75 -4.44
C GLU A 21 -3.99 -3.23 -4.06
N GLU A 22 -3.53 -4.08 -4.99
CA GLU A 22 -3.26 -5.50 -4.71
C GLU A 22 -2.17 -5.68 -3.66
N ILE A 23 -1.10 -4.86 -3.72
CA ILE A 23 -0.05 -4.86 -2.70
C ILE A 23 -0.62 -4.50 -1.32
N VAL A 24 -1.51 -3.51 -1.24
CA VAL A 24 -2.14 -3.10 0.02
C VAL A 24 -3.01 -4.24 0.57
N LYS A 25 -3.88 -4.84 -0.25
CA LYS A 25 -4.75 -5.95 0.16
C LYS A 25 -3.95 -7.16 0.65
N ARG A 26 -2.95 -7.58 -0.13
CA ARG A 26 -2.04 -8.67 0.28
C ARG A 26 -1.32 -8.37 1.58
N THR A 27 -0.89 -7.12 1.78
CA THR A 27 -0.21 -6.74 3.02
C THR A 27 -1.19 -6.70 4.19
N ALA A 28 -2.44 -6.32 3.97
CA ALA A 28 -3.49 -6.36 4.98
C ALA A 28 -3.79 -7.80 5.42
N ASP A 29 -3.87 -8.74 4.48
CA ASP A 29 -4.02 -10.18 4.77
C ASP A 29 -2.87 -10.70 5.64
N ILE A 30 -1.62 -10.32 5.34
CA ILE A 30 -0.44 -10.68 6.14
C ILE A 30 -0.53 -10.13 7.57
N PHE A 31 -1.13 -8.95 7.74
CA PHE A 31 -1.34 -8.34 9.06
C PHE A 31 -2.65 -8.76 9.73
N GLU A 32 -3.43 -9.66 9.11
CA GLU A 32 -4.74 -10.09 9.57
C GLU A 32 -5.70 -8.92 9.83
N VAL A 33 -5.67 -7.93 8.92
CA VAL A 33 -6.52 -6.73 9.00
C VAL A 33 -7.55 -6.77 7.89
N GLU A 34 -8.81 -6.60 8.24
CA GLU A 34 -9.88 -6.42 7.26
C GLU A 34 -9.82 -5.00 6.68
N VAL A 35 -9.56 -4.89 5.37
CA VAL A 35 -9.53 -3.63 4.62
C VAL A 35 -10.61 -3.67 3.54
N ILE A 36 -11.49 -2.68 3.53
CA ILE A 36 -12.50 -2.54 2.48
C ILE A 36 -11.84 -2.07 1.18
N ASP A 37 -12.30 -2.57 0.03
CA ASP A 37 -11.73 -2.26 -1.30
C ASP A 37 -11.51 -0.76 -1.55
N ASN A 38 -12.50 0.07 -1.18
CA ASN A 38 -12.39 1.52 -1.37
C ASN A 38 -11.29 2.16 -0.49
N ALA A 39 -11.00 1.60 0.68
CA ALA A 39 -9.92 2.04 1.55
C ALA A 39 -8.56 1.59 1.03
N ALA A 40 -8.46 0.36 0.49
CA ALA A 40 -7.26 -0.12 -0.16
C ALA A 40 -6.88 0.75 -1.37
N LEU A 41 -7.86 1.08 -2.21
CA LEU A 41 -7.67 1.98 -3.35
C LEU A 41 -7.23 3.38 -2.90
N GLU A 42 -7.86 3.95 -1.88
CA GLU A 42 -7.49 5.26 -1.36
C GLU A 42 -6.04 5.29 -0.83
N ILE A 43 -5.61 4.24 -0.12
CA ILE A 43 -4.22 4.08 0.33
C ILE A 43 -3.26 3.98 -0.87
N ALA A 44 -3.65 3.23 -1.91
CA ALA A 44 -2.86 3.09 -3.14
C ALA A 44 -2.67 4.44 -3.85
N LEU A 45 -3.74 5.22 -4.02
CA LEU A 45 -3.70 6.57 -4.62
C LEU A 45 -2.76 7.52 -3.85
N ARG A 46 -2.81 7.47 -2.51
CA ARG A 46 -1.94 8.31 -1.65
C ARG A 46 -0.48 7.90 -1.65
N SER A 47 -0.16 6.70 -2.13
CA SER A 47 1.20 6.16 -2.12
C SER A 47 2.13 6.71 -3.20
N ARG A 48 1.59 7.46 -4.18
CA ARG A 48 2.34 8.09 -5.29
C ARG A 48 3.22 7.10 -6.05
N GLY A 49 2.63 5.98 -6.48
CA GLY A 49 3.33 4.97 -7.30
C GLY A 49 4.36 4.12 -6.56
N THR A 50 4.45 4.22 -5.23
CA THR A 50 5.54 3.62 -4.44
C THR A 50 5.02 2.59 -3.44
N PRO A 51 5.29 1.28 -3.64
CA PRO A 51 4.83 0.21 -2.73
C PRO A 51 5.24 0.38 -1.27
N ARG A 52 6.45 0.89 -1.03
CA ARG A 52 6.96 1.15 0.32
C ARG A 52 6.11 2.18 1.07
N ILE A 53 5.61 3.19 0.35
CA ILE A 53 4.75 4.23 0.93
C ILE A 53 3.36 3.66 1.19
N ALA A 54 2.81 2.88 0.26
CA ALA A 54 1.52 2.20 0.42
C ALA A 54 1.50 1.35 1.71
N ASN A 55 2.51 0.50 1.90
CA ASN A 55 2.62 -0.34 3.11
C ASN A 55 2.83 0.47 4.39
N ARG A 56 3.50 1.62 4.32
CA ARG A 56 3.65 2.52 5.47
C ARG A 56 2.32 3.16 5.85
N LEU A 57 1.54 3.61 4.86
CA LEU A 57 0.22 4.19 5.07
C LEU A 57 -0.74 3.16 5.66
N LEU A 58 -0.80 1.94 5.10
CA LEU A 58 -1.62 0.86 5.64
C LEU A 58 -1.37 0.61 7.13
N LYS A 59 -0.09 0.52 7.54
CA LYS A 59 0.25 0.33 8.97
C LYS A 59 -0.29 1.45 9.84
N ARG A 60 -0.12 2.71 9.42
CA ARG A 60 -0.64 3.87 10.15
C ARG A 60 -2.17 3.86 10.25
N VAL A 61 -2.86 3.57 9.15
CA VAL A 61 -4.32 3.52 9.09
C VAL A 61 -4.85 2.40 9.98
N ARG A 62 -4.22 1.22 9.95
CA ARG A 62 -4.52 0.11 10.84
C ARG A 62 -4.36 0.50 12.31
N ASP A 63 -3.21 1.08 12.68
CA ASP A 63 -2.95 1.47 14.06
C ASP A 63 -4.01 2.48 14.55
N PHE A 64 -4.43 3.39 13.67
CA PHE A 64 -5.54 4.31 13.94
C PHE A 64 -6.89 3.58 14.09
N ALA A 65 -7.18 2.61 13.22
CA ALA A 65 -8.39 1.79 13.27
C ALA A 65 -8.52 0.99 14.58
N GLN A 66 -7.41 0.46 15.08
CA GLN A 66 -7.36 -0.30 16.33
C GLN A 66 -7.61 0.58 17.56
N ILE A 67 -7.21 1.86 17.52
CA ILE A 67 -7.41 2.79 18.64
C ILE A 67 -8.82 3.39 18.61
N MET A 68 -9.34 3.72 17.42
CA MET A 68 -10.56 4.49 17.25
C MET A 68 -11.82 3.65 17.01
N GLY A 69 -11.69 2.35 16.78
CA GLY A 69 -12.82 1.51 16.35
C GLY A 69 -12.61 0.02 16.60
N ASP A 70 -13.09 -0.80 15.67
CA ASP A 70 -13.13 -2.27 15.73
C ASP A 70 -11.92 -2.93 15.03
N GLY A 71 -10.93 -2.13 14.61
CA GLY A 71 -9.76 -2.62 13.87
C GLY A 71 -9.99 -2.82 12.37
N ARG A 72 -11.19 -2.53 11.85
CA ARG A 72 -11.47 -2.56 10.40
C ARG A 72 -11.05 -1.26 9.72
N VAL A 73 -10.44 -1.40 8.55
CA VAL A 73 -10.00 -0.25 7.75
C VAL A 73 -11.03 0.04 6.67
N ASP A 74 -11.82 1.09 6.91
CA ASP A 74 -12.76 1.66 5.95
C ASP A 74 -12.28 3.01 5.40
N LYS A 75 -13.05 3.59 4.48
CA LYS A 75 -12.74 4.90 3.91
C LYS A 75 -12.73 6.01 4.96
N ALA A 76 -13.64 5.96 5.94
CA ALA A 76 -13.76 7.01 6.96
C ALA A 76 -12.55 7.05 7.90
N ILE A 77 -12.04 5.88 8.29
CA ILE A 77 -10.81 5.72 9.06
C ILE A 77 -9.60 6.15 8.22
N THR A 78 -9.56 5.76 6.94
CA THR A 78 -8.48 6.17 6.02
C THR A 78 -8.44 7.68 5.83
N ASP A 79 -9.58 8.37 5.79
CA ASP A 79 -9.65 9.83 5.66
C ASP A 79 -9.23 10.59 6.94
N LYS A 80 -9.29 9.94 8.10
CA LYS A 80 -8.91 10.53 9.39
C LYS A 80 -7.45 10.29 9.79
N ALA A 81 -6.81 9.26 9.23
CA ALA A 81 -5.46 8.82 9.57
C ALA A 81 -4.36 9.65 8.90
#